data_AF-A0A2V7X1S7-F1
#
_entry.id   AF-A0A2V7X1S7-F1
#
_cell.length_a   1.000
_cell.length_b   1.000
_cell.length_c   1.000
_cell.angle_alpha   90.00
_cell.angle_beta   90.00
_cell.angle_gamma   90.00
#
_symmetry.space_group_name_H-M   'P 1'
#
loop_
_entity.id
_entity.type
_entity.pdbx_description
1 polymer ?
#
loop_
_entity_poly.entity_id
_entity_poly.type
_entity_poly.pdbx_seq_one_letter_code
_entity_poly.pdbx_strand_id
1 'polypeptide(L)'
;MHDVATHDDAKGQYFWVWGALLVLTAIEVVLGYKQVFSAVRMLEVLLLLSVIKSALIIGYFMHMKFETALMRWMITLSVVACFVIMYFFFFPDAGRITTLGVK
;
A
#
# COMPACT_ATOMS: atom_id res chain seq x y z
N MET A 1 21.52 -29.62 26.50
CA MET A 1 20.39 -28.65 26.47
C MET A 1 20.70 -27.65 25.37
N HIS A 2 20.19 -27.88 24.16
CA HIS A 2 20.50 -27.08 22.97
C HIS A 2 19.22 -26.96 22.12
N ASP A 3 18.87 -25.73 21.77
CA ASP A 3 18.00 -25.29 20.67
C ASP A 3 16.61 -25.92 20.46
N VAL A 4 15.62 -25.47 21.24
CA VAL A 4 14.18 -25.66 20.93
C VAL A 4 13.41 -24.34 20.75
N ALA A 5 14.08 -23.19 20.69
CA ALA A 5 13.40 -21.88 20.67
C ALA A 5 13.20 -21.24 19.27
N THR A 6 13.75 -21.82 18.19
CA THR A 6 13.88 -21.13 16.89
C THR A 6 12.80 -21.49 15.84
N HIS A 7 11.64 -22.02 16.22
CA HIS A 7 10.55 -22.31 15.27
C HIS A 7 9.23 -21.55 15.52
N ASP A 8 9.08 -20.84 16.63
CA ASP A 8 7.86 -20.06 16.94
C ASP A 8 7.93 -18.59 16.47
N ASP A 9 9.14 -18.02 16.34
CA ASP A 9 9.32 -16.60 16.00
C ASP A 9 8.79 -16.22 14.61
N ALA A 10 8.88 -17.14 13.64
CA ALA A 10 8.37 -16.88 12.29
C ALA A 10 6.84 -16.77 12.27
N LYS A 11 6.12 -17.64 13.00
CA LYS A 11 4.65 -17.60 13.10
C LYS A 11 4.18 -16.33 13.81
N GLY A 12 4.88 -15.93 14.87
CA GLY A 12 4.59 -14.71 15.62
C GLY A 12 4.66 -13.45 14.76
N GLN A 13 5.67 -13.36 13.87
CA GLN A 13 5.83 -12.20 12.99
C GLN A 13 4.68 -12.06 11.98
N TYR A 14 4.18 -13.15 11.38
CA TYR A 14 3.02 -13.10 10.48
C TYR A 14 1.74 -12.69 11.20
N PHE A 15 1.54 -13.19 12.42
CA PHE A 15 0.38 -12.82 13.25
C PHE A 15 0.40 -11.34 13.65
N TRP A 16 1.58 -10.81 13.95
CA TRP A 16 1.76 -9.40 14.28
C TRP A 16 1.47 -8.49 13.08
N VAL A 17 1.95 -8.85 11.88
CA VAL A 17 1.65 -8.09 10.65
C VAL A 17 0.17 -8.19 10.29
N TRP A 18 -0.45 -9.36 10.45
CA TRP A 18 -1.89 -9.52 10.26
C TRP A 18 -2.69 -8.59 11.18
N GLY A 19 -2.31 -8.51 12.47
CA GLY A 19 -2.91 -7.57 13.41
C GLY A 19 -2.71 -6.11 12.99
N ALA A 20 -1.51 -5.75 12.54
CA ALA A 20 -1.22 -4.40 12.03
C ALA A 20 -2.07 -4.03 10.80
N LEU A 21 -2.28 -4.98 9.87
CA LEU A 21 -3.15 -4.78 8.70
C LEU A 21 -4.61 -4.60 9.09
N LEU A 22 -5.09 -5.34 10.09
CA LEU A 22 -6.45 -5.18 10.63
C LEU A 22 -6.62 -3.78 11.21
N VAL A 23 -5.67 -3.33 12.05
CA VAL A 23 -5.70 -1.99 12.67
C VAL A 23 -5.67 -0.89 11.60
N LEU A 24 -4.78 -0.98 10.61
CA LEU A 24 -4.74 -0.05 9.47
C LEU A 24 -6.10 0.03 8.76
N THR A 25 -6.73 -1.11 8.49
CA THR A 25 -8.03 -1.16 7.82
C THR A 25 -9.14 -0.55 8.69
N ALA A 26 -9.12 -0.81 10.00
CA ALA A 26 -10.09 -0.21 10.93
C ALA A 26 -9.95 1.32 10.96
N ILE A 27 -8.72 1.83 10.94
CA ILE A 27 -8.45 3.28 10.86
C ILE A 27 -8.99 3.85 9.54
N GLU A 28 -8.74 3.20 8.40
CA GLU A 28 -9.26 3.63 7.10
C GLU A 28 -10.80 3.72 7.09
N VAL A 29 -11.48 2.69 7.62
CA VAL A 29 -12.94 2.66 7.71
C VAL A 29 -13.47 3.78 8.61
N VAL A 30 -12.85 4.00 9.77
CA VAL A 30 -13.25 5.06 10.70
C VAL A 30 -13.03 6.45 10.08
N LEU A 31 -11.88 6.68 9.44
CA LEU A 31 -11.59 7.94 8.75
C LEU A 31 -12.58 8.20 7.60
N GLY A 32 -12.84 7.17 6.80
CA GLY A 32 -13.78 7.25 5.68
C GLY A 32 -15.20 7.54 6.12
N TYR A 33 -15.64 6.95 7.25
CA TYR A 33 -16.98 7.15 7.79
C TYR A 33 -17.14 8.51 8.47
N LYS A 34 -16.13 8.96 9.22
CA LYS A 34 -16.19 10.21 9.98
C LYS A 34 -15.91 11.46 9.14
N GLN A 35 -15.41 11.32 7.91
CA GLN A 35 -15.08 12.41 6.99
C GLN A 35 -14.49 13.64 7.69
N VAL A 36 -13.50 13.40 8.56
CA VAL A 36 -12.99 14.40 9.53
C VAL A 36 -12.22 15.54 8.83
N PHE A 37 -11.81 15.34 7.59
CA PHE A 37 -11.00 16.29 6.81
C PHE A 37 -11.71 16.74 5.54
N SER A 38 -11.23 17.85 4.96
CA SER A 38 -11.58 18.24 3.58
C SER A 38 -11.37 17.08 2.62
N ALA A 39 -12.26 16.94 1.63
CA ALA A 39 -12.31 15.79 0.71
C ALA A 39 -10.94 15.44 0.11
N VAL A 40 -10.14 16.44 -0.26
CA VAL A 40 -8.80 16.26 -0.83
C VAL A 40 -7.83 15.61 0.18
N ARG A 41 -7.77 16.15 1.39
CA ARG A 41 -6.89 15.65 2.46
C ARG A 41 -7.31 14.25 2.93
N MET A 42 -8.61 13.95 2.90
CA MET A 42 -9.10 12.61 3.20
C MET A 42 -8.60 11.58 2.18
N LEU A 43 -8.67 11.92 0.88
CA LEU A 43 -8.16 11.04 -0.18
C LEU A 43 -6.65 10.83 -0.06
N GLU A 44 -5.88 11.87 0.23
CA GLU A 44 -4.43 11.76 0.45
C GLU A 44 -4.09 10.80 1.59
N VAL A 45 -4.77 10.94 2.73
CA VAL A 45 -4.53 10.07 3.91
C VAL A 45 -4.92 8.62 3.62
N LEU A 46 -6.08 8.39 3.00
CA LEU A 46 -6.52 7.04 2.64
C LEU A 46 -5.58 6.38 1.62
N LEU A 47 -5.08 7.15 0.66
CA LEU A 47 -4.09 6.68 -0.32
C LEU A 47 -2.79 6.26 0.39
N LEU A 48 -2.27 7.10 1.30
CA LEU A 48 -1.05 6.80 2.06
C LEU A 48 -1.21 5.53 2.91
N LEU A 49 -2.34 5.38 3.60
CA LEU A 49 -2.64 4.19 4.41
C LEU A 49 -2.66 2.92 3.53
N SER A 50 -3.25 2.99 2.34
CA SER A 50 -3.29 1.88 1.39
C SER A 50 -1.91 1.51 0.84
N VAL A 51 -1.04 2.51 0.59
CA VAL A 51 0.37 2.27 0.20
C VAL A 51 1.14 1.56 1.32
N ILE A 52 0.98 1.98 2.57
CA ILE A 52 1.62 1.33 3.72
C ILE A 52 1.15 -0.12 3.86
N LYS A 53 -0.15 -0.35 3.72
CA LYS A 53 -0.77 -1.68 3.77
C LYS A 53 -0.21 -2.61 2.69
N SER A 54 -0.13 -2.13 1.45
CA SER A 54 0.44 -2.92 0.34
C SER A 54 1.93 -3.21 0.54
N ALA A 55 2.72 -2.27 1.07
CA ALA A 55 4.12 -2.50 1.41
C ALA A 55 4.30 -3.56 2.52
N LEU A 56 3.45 -3.56 3.55
CA LEU A 56 3.42 -4.59 4.60
C LEU A 56 3.07 -5.97 4.03
N ILE A 57 2.09 -6.05 3.11
CA ILE A 57 1.71 -7.30 2.46
C ILE A 57 2.85 -7.85 1.58
N ILE A 58 3.46 -7.00 0.75
CA ILE A 58 4.56 -7.40 -0.15
C ILE A 58 5.81 -7.79 0.66
N GLY A 59 6.13 -7.04 1.71
CA GLY A 59 7.32 -7.28 2.52
C GLY A 59 7.23 -8.55 3.39
N TYR A 60 6.05 -8.83 3.94
CA TYR A 60 5.88 -9.94 4.89
C TYR A 60 5.16 -11.15 4.28
N PHE A 61 4.02 -10.99 3.62
CA PHE A 61 3.24 -12.12 3.10
C PHE A 61 3.73 -12.66 1.76
N MET A 62 4.32 -11.84 0.90
CA MET A 62 4.92 -12.31 -0.37
C MET A 62 6.32 -12.94 -0.22
N HIS A 63 6.78 -13.19 1.02
CA HIS A 63 8.02 -13.93 1.30
C HIS A 63 9.31 -13.34 0.68
N MET A 64 9.32 -12.05 0.36
CA MET A 64 10.47 -11.35 -0.24
C MET A 64 11.66 -11.11 0.71
N LYS A 65 11.55 -11.50 1.99
CA LYS A 65 12.68 -11.45 2.92
C LYS A 65 13.77 -12.51 2.59
N PHE A 66 13.45 -13.52 1.77
CA PHE A 66 14.37 -14.64 1.44
C PHE A 66 14.62 -14.86 -0.06
N GLU A 67 14.08 -14.01 -0.94
CA GLU A 67 14.22 -14.14 -2.40
C GLU A 67 15.05 -13.00 -3.01
N THR A 68 15.66 -13.29 -4.15
CA THR A 68 16.68 -12.48 -4.82
C THR A 68 16.26 -11.01 -4.95
N ALA A 69 17.16 -10.08 -4.60
CA ALA A 69 16.92 -8.64 -4.67
C ALA A 69 16.33 -8.16 -6.02
N LEU A 70 16.55 -8.92 -7.10
CA LEU A 70 16.01 -8.71 -8.43
C LEU A 70 14.46 -8.74 -8.48
N MET A 71 13.79 -9.67 -7.79
CA MET A 71 12.31 -9.72 -7.74
C MET A 71 11.73 -8.46 -7.09
N ARG A 72 12.39 -7.96 -6.03
CA ARG A 72 12.01 -6.70 -5.38
C ARG A 72 12.12 -5.52 -6.33
N TRP A 73 13.18 -5.47 -7.11
CA TRP A 73 13.37 -4.42 -8.11
C TRP A 73 12.36 -4.49 -9.25
N MET A 74 11.97 -5.69 -9.70
CA MET A 74 10.92 -5.86 -10.72
C MET A 74 9.56 -5.34 -10.27
N ILE A 75 9.12 -5.68 -9.05
CA ILE A 75 7.83 -5.19 -8.53
C ILE A 75 7.87 -3.67 -8.36
N THR A 76 8.93 -3.13 -7.77
CA THR A 76 9.10 -1.67 -7.61
C THR A 76 9.11 -0.98 -8.97
N LEU A 77 9.82 -1.51 -9.96
CA LEU A 77 9.88 -0.96 -11.31
C LEU A 77 8.51 -0.98 -11.99
N SER A 78 7.74 -2.08 -11.86
CA SER A 78 6.40 -2.19 -12.42
C SER A 78 5.44 -1.17 -11.80
N VAL A 79 5.47 -1.01 -10.46
CA VAL A 79 4.63 -0.02 -9.76
C VAL A 79 5.03 1.41 -10.16
N VAL A 80 6.33 1.72 -10.21
CA VAL A 80 6.82 3.03 -10.66
C VAL A 80 6.42 3.30 -12.10
N ALA A 81 6.55 2.32 -13.00
CA ALA A 81 6.12 2.45 -14.39
C ALA A 81 4.61 2.72 -14.51
N CYS A 82 3.78 2.04 -13.71
CA CYS A 82 2.35 2.32 -13.64
C CYS A 82 2.05 3.75 -13.19
N PHE A 83 2.74 4.25 -12.16
CA PHE A 83 2.57 5.65 -11.72
C PHE A 83 3.02 6.65 -12.78
N VAL A 84 4.13 6.38 -13.48
CA VAL A 84 4.61 7.23 -14.58
C VAL A 84 3.59 7.26 -15.72
N ILE A 85 3.08 6.12 -16.16
CA ILE A 85 2.06 6.06 -17.21
C ILE A 85 0.79 6.80 -16.77
N MET A 86 0.33 6.59 -15.54
CA MET A 86 -0.83 7.28 -15.00
C MET A 86 -0.61 8.80 -14.92
N TYR A 87 0.57 9.25 -14.52
CA TYR A 87 0.90 10.68 -14.49
C TYR A 87 0.96 11.29 -15.90
N PHE A 88 1.64 10.65 -16.84
CA PHE A 88 1.85 11.22 -18.17
C PHE A 88 0.65 11.09 -19.12
N PHE A 89 -0.19 10.06 -18.98
CA PHE A 89 -1.34 9.85 -19.87
C PHE A 89 -2.65 10.31 -19.26
N PHE A 90 -2.89 10.03 -17.98
CA PHE A 90 -4.18 10.24 -17.34
C PHE A 90 -4.39 11.70 -16.88
N PHE A 91 -3.35 12.38 -16.39
CA PHE A 91 -3.46 13.80 -16.01
C PHE A 91 -3.71 14.75 -17.19
N PRO A 92 -3.02 14.64 -18.34
CA PRO A 92 -3.37 15.48 -19.49
C PRO A 92 -4.75 15.16 -20.07
N ASP A 93 -5.23 13.92 -19.95
CA ASP A 93 -6.61 13.59 -20.29
C ASP A 93 -7.62 14.24 -19.33
N ALA A 94 -7.35 14.21 -18.02
CA ALA A 94 -8.16 14.90 -17.01
C ALA A 94 -8.20 16.43 -17.21
N GLY A 95 -7.07 17.06 -17.59
CA GLY A 95 -7.06 18.49 -17.96
C GLY A 95 -7.85 18.79 -19.23
N ARG A 96 -7.91 17.82 -20.15
CA ARG A 96 -8.71 17.91 -21.38
C ARG A 96 -10.21 17.81 -21.09
N ILE A 97 -10.65 17.00 -20.13
CA ILE A 97 -12.07 16.93 -19.75
C ILE A 97 -12.57 18.24 -19.13
N THR A 98 -11.73 18.96 -18.36
CA THR A 98 -12.11 20.25 -17.78
C THR A 98 -12.19 21.37 -18.83
N THR A 99 -11.44 21.22 -19.93
CA THR A 99 -11.46 22.17 -21.07
C THR A 99 -12.63 21.90 -22.02
N LEU A 100 -13.02 20.64 -22.21
CA LEU A 100 -14.08 20.24 -23.15
C LEU A 100 -15.46 20.01 -22.48
N GLY A 101 -15.51 19.95 -21.14
CA GLY A 101 -16.67 19.54 -20.35
C GLY A 101 -17.32 20.63 -19.50
N VAL A 102 -17.12 21.92 -19.80
CA VAL A 102 -17.93 23.00 -19.21
C VAL A 102 -18.71 23.73 -20.30
N LYS A 103 -19.97 23.33 -20.46
CA LYS A 103 -21.10 24.22 -20.24
C LYS A 103 -21.75 23.83 -18.93
#